data_AF-A0A367JKM8-F1
#
_entry.id   AF-A0A367JKM8-F1
#
_cell.length_a   1.000
_cell.length_b   1.000
_cell.length_c   1.000
_cell.angle_alpha   90.00
_cell.angle_beta   90.00
_cell.angle_gamma   90.00
#
_symmetry.space_group_name_H-M   'P 1'
#
loop_
_entity.id
_entity.type
_entity.pdbx_description
1 polymer ?
#
loop_
_entity_poly.entity_id
_entity_poly.type
_entity_poly.pdbx_seq_one_letter_code
_entity_poly.pdbx_strand_id
1 'polypeptide(L)'
;MLIEDTEMVPSFMDGKEYKAAKFAHSIRMQLFKEHLGLLDFKHWDQLMKGGHADVNIELEDHHHDTHPDASKQEIESCEASGPSQVLSQPKRSGDESQLSLEAARALDPLAPHCFYNIWNRTARENTLIYRKMFRCVPDDTVHTFEQHRRFVPDPSKIPHGHIADPELHGQDIMKELKAVRGHLVQFPYNYLKDEKMLGSLIRETVTPMTIFT
;
A
#
# COMPACT_ATOMS: atom_id res chain seq x y z
N MET A 1 11.37 -14.07 -16.47
CA MET A 1 10.60 -13.71 -17.68
C MET A 1 10.74 -12.22 -17.89
N LEU A 2 11.19 -11.79 -19.07
CA LEU A 2 11.21 -10.38 -19.46
C LEU A 2 10.03 -10.16 -20.42
N ILE A 3 9.21 -9.15 -20.17
CA ILE A 3 8.08 -8.78 -21.04
C ILE A 3 8.38 -7.41 -21.64
N GLU A 4 8.45 -7.36 -22.95
CA GLU A 4 8.56 -6.12 -23.72
C GLU A 4 7.25 -5.93 -24.49
N ASP A 5 6.62 -4.78 -24.29
CA ASP A 5 5.35 -4.47 -24.93
C ASP A 5 5.56 -3.68 -26.23
N THR A 6 4.70 -3.92 -27.20
CA THR A 6 4.67 -3.20 -28.49
C THR A 6 3.53 -2.20 -28.55
N GLU A 7 2.49 -2.36 -27.72
CA GLU A 7 1.35 -1.45 -27.68
C GLU A 7 1.61 -0.29 -26.71
N MET A 8 1.33 0.93 -27.18
CA MET A 8 1.62 2.17 -26.44
C MET A 8 0.32 2.93 -26.15
N VAL A 9 0.16 3.38 -24.92
CA VAL A 9 -1.00 4.16 -24.44
C VAL A 9 -0.59 5.58 -24.01
N PRO A 10 -1.47 6.59 -24.16
CA PRO A 10 -1.24 7.93 -23.62
C PRO A 10 -1.06 7.91 -22.09
N SER A 11 -0.08 8.64 -21.59
CA SER A 11 0.25 8.73 -20.16
C SER A 11 0.97 10.06 -19.86
N PHE A 12 1.49 10.20 -18.64
CA PHE A 12 2.32 11.33 -18.23
C PHE A 12 3.59 10.85 -17.52
N MET A 13 4.67 11.60 -17.72
CA MET A 13 5.93 11.47 -16.98
C MET A 13 6.47 12.86 -16.67
N ASP A 14 6.57 13.17 -15.38
CA ASP A 14 7.04 14.48 -14.88
C ASP A 14 6.21 15.65 -15.46
N GLY A 15 4.89 15.47 -15.50
CA GLY A 15 3.92 16.46 -15.99
C GLY A 15 3.87 16.61 -17.51
N LYS A 16 4.71 15.91 -18.27
CA LYS A 16 4.72 15.92 -19.74
C LYS A 16 3.95 14.73 -20.29
N GLU A 17 3.27 14.92 -21.41
CA GLU A 17 2.64 13.82 -22.13
C GLU A 17 3.69 12.78 -22.56
N TYR A 18 3.37 11.51 -22.36
CA TYR A 18 4.24 10.38 -22.63
C TYR A 18 3.45 9.23 -23.24
N LYS A 19 4.12 8.37 -24.03
CA LYS A 19 3.56 7.13 -24.55
C LYS A 19 4.14 5.98 -23.74
N ALA A 20 3.33 5.35 -22.89
CA ALA A 20 3.76 4.26 -22.03
C ALA A 20 3.38 2.91 -22.65
N ALA A 21 4.23 1.89 -22.45
CA ALA A 21 3.90 0.50 -22.75
C ALA A 21 2.61 0.11 -22.01
N LYS A 22 1.62 -0.41 -22.73
CA LYS A 22 0.28 -0.70 -22.19
C LYS A 22 0.32 -1.64 -20.99
N PHE A 23 1.13 -2.70 -21.07
CA PHE A 23 1.26 -3.73 -20.07
C PHE A 23 1.90 -3.21 -18.78
N ALA A 24 3.05 -2.54 -18.91
CA ALA A 24 3.72 -1.95 -17.75
C ALA A 24 2.86 -0.84 -17.11
N HIS A 25 2.20 -0.03 -17.94
CA HIS A 25 1.32 1.03 -17.49
C HIS A 25 0.10 0.49 -16.73
N SER A 26 -0.61 -0.49 -17.29
CA SER A 26 -1.82 -1.07 -16.69
C SER A 26 -1.52 -1.73 -15.34
N ILE A 27 -0.46 -2.52 -15.25
CA ILE A 27 -0.04 -3.18 -14.01
C ILE A 27 0.34 -2.14 -12.96
N ARG A 28 1.19 -1.17 -13.30
CA ARG A 28 1.60 -0.12 -12.36
C ARG A 28 0.38 0.64 -11.84
N MET A 29 -0.54 1.00 -12.72
CA MET A 29 -1.76 1.71 -12.34
C MET A 29 -2.65 0.87 -11.42
N GLN A 30 -2.81 -0.43 -11.71
CA GLN A 30 -3.56 -1.34 -10.85
C GLN A 30 -2.93 -1.44 -9.47
N LEU A 31 -1.61 -1.64 -9.41
CA LEU A 31 -0.87 -1.68 -8.15
C LEU A 31 -1.00 -0.37 -7.37
N PHE A 32 -0.84 0.78 -8.04
CA PHE A 32 -1.00 2.09 -7.38
C PHE A 32 -2.42 2.24 -6.84
N LYS A 33 -3.44 1.85 -7.61
CA LYS A 33 -4.81 1.95 -7.16
C LYS A 33 -5.10 1.05 -5.97
N GLU A 34 -4.63 -0.19 -5.98
CA GLU A 34 -4.75 -1.11 -4.85
C GLU A 34 -4.13 -0.50 -3.58
N HIS A 35 -2.84 -0.16 -3.66
CA HIS A 35 -2.06 0.27 -2.51
C HIS A 35 -2.51 1.62 -1.95
N LEU A 36 -3.08 2.49 -2.80
CA LEU A 36 -3.63 3.79 -2.42
C LEU A 36 -5.14 3.76 -2.11
N GLY A 37 -5.82 2.61 -2.23
CA GLY A 37 -7.28 2.55 -2.03
C GLY A 37 -8.05 3.40 -3.05
N LEU A 38 -7.74 3.24 -4.34
CA LEU A 38 -8.29 4.00 -5.48
C LEU A 38 -8.97 3.12 -6.54
N LEU A 39 -9.31 1.87 -6.23
CA LEU A 39 -9.91 0.94 -7.21
C LEU A 39 -11.19 1.53 -7.82
N ASP A 40 -12.13 1.96 -6.98
CA ASP A 40 -13.42 2.55 -7.38
C ASP A 40 -13.43 4.09 -7.35
N PHE A 41 -12.24 4.70 -7.31
CA PHE A 41 -12.12 6.14 -7.17
C PHE A 41 -12.40 6.88 -8.50
N LYS A 42 -13.30 7.86 -8.44
CA LYS A 42 -13.78 8.61 -9.63
C LYS A 42 -13.31 10.07 -9.68
N HIS A 43 -12.96 10.68 -8.55
CA HIS A 43 -12.69 12.12 -8.44
C HIS A 43 -11.20 12.47 -8.60
N TRP A 44 -10.61 12.13 -9.74
CA TRP A 44 -9.18 12.30 -10.05
C TRP A 44 -8.68 13.75 -9.99
N ASP A 45 -9.57 14.71 -10.25
CA ASP A 45 -9.27 16.14 -10.17
C ASP A 45 -8.96 16.61 -8.74
N GLN A 46 -9.56 16.00 -7.73
CA GLN A 46 -9.33 16.36 -6.32
C GLN A 46 -7.91 16.02 -5.87
N LEU A 47 -7.36 14.90 -6.34
CA LEU A 47 -5.98 14.50 -6.07
C LEU A 47 -4.96 15.48 -6.67
N MET A 48 -5.31 16.11 -7.79
CA MET A 48 -4.46 17.08 -8.48
C MET A 48 -4.50 18.47 -7.84
N LYS A 49 -5.63 18.86 -7.24
CA LYS A 49 -5.82 20.19 -6.62
C LYS A 49 -5.19 20.32 -5.24
N GLY A 50 -4.80 19.21 -4.61
CA GLY A 50 -4.27 19.13 -3.24
C GLY A 50 -2.86 19.67 -3.02
N GLY A 51 -2.54 20.86 -3.55
CA GLY A 51 -1.39 21.64 -3.10
C GLY A 51 -1.65 22.17 -1.68
N HIS A 52 -0.92 21.63 -0.69
CA HIS A 52 -0.76 22.18 0.67
C HIS A 52 -1.97 22.30 1.61
N ALA A 53 -3.21 22.04 1.21
CA ALA A 53 -4.34 22.03 2.12
C ALA A 53 -4.73 20.60 2.51
N ASP A 54 -5.07 20.39 3.78
CA ASP A 54 -5.71 19.18 4.29
C ASP A 54 -7.04 18.95 3.58
N VAL A 55 -6.98 18.28 2.44
CA VAL A 55 -8.17 17.77 1.78
C VAL A 55 -8.60 16.55 2.59
N ASN A 56 -9.51 16.75 3.54
CA ASN A 56 -10.43 15.70 3.93
C ASN A 56 -11.20 15.35 2.66
N ILE A 57 -10.68 14.39 1.90
CA ILE A 57 -11.39 13.83 0.76
C ILE A 57 -12.54 13.06 1.39
N GLU A 58 -13.70 13.72 1.56
CA GLU A 58 -14.95 13.08 1.92
C GLU A 58 -15.34 12.16 0.76
N LEU A 59 -14.77 10.96 0.77
CA LEU A 59 -15.20 9.88 -0.10
C LEU A 59 -16.42 9.25 0.56
N GLU A 60 -17.49 9.14 -0.24
CA GLU A 60 -18.65 8.34 0.11
C GLU A 60 -18.19 6.96 0.61
N ASP A 61 -18.86 6.48 1.66
CA ASP A 61 -18.59 5.24 2.39
C ASP A 61 -18.78 4.03 1.45
N HIS A 62 -17.87 3.84 0.51
CA HIS A 62 -17.78 2.61 -0.24
C HIS A 62 -17.04 1.64 0.64
N HIS A 63 -17.81 0.73 1.25
CA HIS A 63 -17.29 -0.44 1.93
C HIS A 63 -16.11 -0.98 1.13
N HIS A 64 -14.95 -1.01 1.79
CA HIS A 64 -13.82 -1.78 1.30
C HIS A 64 -14.23 -3.24 1.51
N ASP A 65 -15.11 -3.73 0.64
CA ASP A 65 -15.46 -5.13 0.58
C ASP A 65 -14.14 -5.84 0.30
N THR A 66 -13.59 -6.46 1.34
CA THR A 66 -12.52 -7.44 1.21
C THR A 66 -12.92 -8.34 0.07
N HIS A 67 -12.12 -8.28 -0.99
CA HIS A 67 -12.44 -8.84 -2.29
C HIS A 67 -12.90 -10.31 -2.13
N PRO A 68 -13.97 -10.76 -2.81
CA PRO A 68 -14.30 -12.19 -2.82
C PRO A 68 -13.08 -12.98 -3.30
N ASP A 69 -12.80 -14.06 -2.59
CA ASP A 69 -11.69 -14.96 -2.84
C ASP A 69 -11.74 -15.44 -4.30
N ALA A 70 -10.58 -15.53 -4.95
CA ALA A 70 -10.48 -15.96 -6.35
C ALA A 70 -11.09 -17.35 -6.51
N SER A 71 -12.09 -17.52 -7.37
CA SER A 71 -12.63 -18.86 -7.58
C SER A 71 -11.56 -19.74 -8.25
N LYS A 72 -11.51 -21.02 -7.90
CA LYS A 72 -10.54 -21.97 -8.48
C LYS A 72 -10.61 -22.00 -10.02
N GLN A 73 -11.80 -21.78 -10.57
CA GLN A 73 -12.05 -21.71 -12.01
C GLN A 73 -11.47 -20.44 -12.65
N GLU A 74 -11.48 -19.30 -11.95
CA GLU A 74 -10.81 -18.08 -12.42
C GLU A 74 -9.29 -18.27 -12.46
N ILE A 75 -8.71 -18.91 -11.45
CA ILE A 75 -7.26 -19.17 -11.38
C ILE A 75 -6.83 -20.06 -12.56
N GLU A 76 -7.52 -21.18 -12.77
CA GLU A 76 -7.24 -22.10 -13.89
C GLU A 76 -7.41 -21.40 -15.26
N SER A 77 -8.38 -20.49 -15.39
CA SER A 77 -8.57 -19.71 -16.61
C SER A 77 -7.45 -18.69 -16.84
N CYS A 78 -6.94 -18.04 -15.78
CA CYS A 78 -5.79 -17.15 -15.84
C CYS A 78 -4.50 -17.88 -16.23
N GLU A 79 -4.26 -19.05 -15.65
CA GLU A 79 -3.07 -19.86 -15.93
C GLU A 79 -3.07 -20.44 -17.34
N ALA A 80 -4.26 -20.73 -17.89
CA ALA A 80 -4.42 -21.20 -19.27
C ALA A 80 -4.27 -20.08 -20.31
N SER A 81 -4.41 -18.81 -19.91
CA SER A 81 -4.26 -17.67 -20.82
C SER A 81 -2.80 -17.21 -20.87
N GLY A 82 -2.27 -17.00 -22.08
CA GLY A 82 -0.89 -16.52 -22.25
C GLY A 82 -0.69 -15.12 -21.64
N PRO A 83 0.56 -14.71 -21.34
CA PRO A 83 0.86 -13.45 -20.64
C PRO A 83 0.22 -12.20 -21.29
N SER A 84 0.06 -12.23 -22.62
CA SER A 84 -0.54 -11.15 -23.39
C SER A 84 -2.05 -10.96 -23.13
N GLN A 85 -2.76 -11.96 -22.60
CA GLN A 85 -4.21 -11.92 -22.37
C GLN A 85 -4.61 -11.63 -20.92
N VAL A 86 -3.67 -11.61 -19.98
CA VAL A 86 -3.91 -11.32 -18.55
C VAL A 86 -4.66 -10.00 -18.34
N LEU A 87 -4.44 -9.02 -19.23
CA LEU A 87 -5.07 -7.70 -19.16
C LEU A 87 -6.43 -7.60 -19.87
N SER A 88 -6.79 -8.61 -20.66
CA SER A 88 -8.07 -8.67 -21.37
C SER A 88 -9.18 -9.32 -20.55
N GLN A 89 -8.83 -9.94 -19.43
CA GLN A 89 -9.79 -10.51 -18.51
C GLN A 89 -10.62 -9.40 -17.85
N PRO A 90 -11.91 -9.66 -17.57
CA PRO A 90 -12.74 -8.72 -16.83
C PRO A 90 -12.05 -8.39 -15.51
N LYS A 91 -11.77 -7.10 -15.30
CA LYS A 91 -11.25 -6.62 -14.02
C LYS A 91 -12.24 -7.03 -12.95
N ARG A 92 -11.73 -7.50 -11.81
CA ARG A 92 -12.59 -7.90 -10.70
C ARG A 92 -13.38 -6.71 -10.10
N SER A 93 -12.92 -5.49 -10.32
CA SER A 93 -13.70 -4.25 -10.19
C SER A 93 -14.48 -4.01 -11.48
N GLY A 94 -15.82 -4.00 -11.42
CA GLY A 94 -16.68 -3.82 -12.58
C GLY A 94 -16.48 -2.49 -13.30
N ASP A 95 -16.06 -2.55 -14.57
CA ASP A 95 -16.00 -1.50 -15.62
C ASP A 95 -15.21 -0.19 -15.31
N GLU A 96 -14.47 0.46 -16.21
CA GLU A 96 -14.41 0.39 -17.68
C GLU A 96 -12.97 0.55 -18.20
N SER A 97 -12.81 0.17 -19.47
CA SER A 97 -11.57 -0.07 -20.22
C SER A 97 -10.74 1.16 -20.63
N GLN A 98 -10.96 2.34 -20.07
CA GLN A 98 -10.07 3.48 -20.28
C GLN A 98 -9.64 4.04 -18.95
N LEU A 99 -8.38 3.79 -18.61
CA LEU A 99 -7.74 4.55 -17.55
C LEU A 99 -7.78 6.01 -17.98
N SER A 100 -8.58 6.83 -17.30
CA SER A 100 -8.78 8.21 -17.73
C SER A 100 -7.41 8.89 -17.77
N LEU A 101 -7.22 9.74 -18.78
CA LEU A 101 -5.99 10.51 -18.91
C LEU A 101 -5.71 11.34 -17.63
N GLU A 102 -6.77 11.69 -16.92
CA GLU A 102 -6.74 12.31 -15.59
C GLU A 102 -6.14 11.39 -14.51
N ALA A 103 -6.52 10.11 -14.46
CA ALA A 103 -5.93 9.14 -13.55
C ALA A 103 -4.45 8.93 -13.84
N ALA A 104 -4.08 8.85 -15.13
CA ALA A 104 -2.68 8.74 -15.54
C ALA A 104 -1.86 10.00 -15.18
N ARG A 105 -2.48 11.18 -15.19
CA ARG A 105 -1.87 12.46 -14.81
C ARG A 105 -1.71 12.59 -13.29
N ALA A 106 -2.74 12.21 -12.53
CA ALA A 106 -2.74 12.23 -11.07
C ALA A 106 -1.78 11.20 -10.47
N LEU A 107 -1.62 10.06 -11.13
CA LEU A 107 -0.67 9.03 -10.74
C LEU A 107 0.54 9.02 -11.66
N ASP A 108 0.97 10.18 -12.15
CA ASP A 108 2.23 10.33 -12.86
C ASP A 108 3.38 9.94 -11.93
N PRO A 109 4.12 8.85 -12.24
CA PRO A 109 5.07 8.26 -11.31
C PRO A 109 6.29 9.14 -11.02
N LEU A 110 6.57 10.15 -11.86
CA LEU A 110 7.71 11.05 -11.68
C LEU A 110 7.29 12.44 -11.19
N ALA A 111 5.98 12.74 -11.19
CA ALA A 111 5.51 14.04 -10.76
C ALA A 111 5.66 14.21 -9.24
N PRO A 112 6.19 15.35 -8.75
CA PRO A 112 6.37 15.61 -7.32
C PRO A 112 5.07 15.48 -6.51
N HIS A 113 3.93 15.92 -7.06
CA HIS A 113 2.64 15.81 -6.36
C HIS A 113 2.25 14.36 -6.08
N CYS A 114 2.48 13.44 -7.03
CA CYS A 114 2.18 12.02 -6.86
C CYS A 114 3.09 11.41 -5.79
N PHE A 115 4.38 11.74 -5.80
CA PHE A 115 5.32 11.20 -4.80
C PHE A 115 5.09 11.76 -3.39
N TYR A 116 5.06 13.09 -3.23
CA TYR A 116 5.01 13.72 -1.91
C TYR A 116 3.59 13.74 -1.32
N ASN A 117 2.61 14.16 -2.12
CA ASN A 117 1.26 14.48 -1.61
C ASN A 117 0.31 13.29 -1.65
N ILE A 118 0.56 12.31 -2.51
CA ILE A 118 -0.26 11.11 -2.63
C ILE A 118 0.45 9.92 -1.98
N TRP A 119 1.57 9.47 -2.55
CA TRP A 119 2.26 8.26 -2.11
C TRP A 119 2.82 8.38 -0.68
N ASN A 120 3.72 9.33 -0.45
CA ASN A 120 4.41 9.45 0.83
C ASN A 120 3.48 9.96 1.95
N ARG A 121 2.56 10.88 1.63
CA ARG A 121 1.53 11.33 2.57
C ARG A 121 0.68 10.16 3.05
N THR A 122 0.12 9.36 2.13
CA THR A 122 -0.71 8.19 2.47
C THR A 122 0.08 7.20 3.33
N ALA A 123 1.30 6.85 2.90
CA ALA A 123 2.16 5.94 3.66
C ALA A 123 2.43 6.45 5.09
N ARG A 124 2.73 7.75 5.23
CA ARG A 124 3.00 8.38 6.54
C ARG A 124 1.76 8.38 7.44
N GLU A 125 0.62 8.80 6.91
CA GLU A 125 -0.64 8.92 7.68
C GLU A 125 -1.11 7.55 8.16
N ASN A 126 -1.13 6.55 7.26
CA ASN A 126 -1.42 5.16 7.63
C ASN A 126 -0.46 4.66 8.70
N THR A 127 0.86 4.85 8.56
CA THR A 127 1.84 4.45 9.58
C THR A 127 1.56 5.09 10.94
N LEU A 128 1.19 6.38 10.99
CA LEU A 128 0.87 7.06 12.25
C LEU A 128 -0.39 6.49 12.89
N ILE A 129 -1.44 6.24 12.10
CA ILE A 129 -2.69 5.66 12.59
C ILE A 129 -2.45 4.23 13.10
N TYR A 130 -1.77 3.39 12.32
CA TYR A 130 -1.48 2.01 12.73
C TYR A 130 -0.62 1.96 14.01
N ARG A 131 0.42 2.80 14.10
CA ARG A 131 1.24 2.95 15.31
C ARG A 131 0.39 3.32 16.52
N LYS A 132 -0.49 4.31 16.38
CA LYS A 132 -1.34 4.82 17.47
C LYS A 132 -2.36 3.77 17.92
N MET A 133 -3.07 3.15 16.97
CA MET A 133 -4.19 2.25 17.23
C MET A 133 -3.75 0.86 17.69
N PHE A 134 -2.72 0.29 17.06
CA PHE A 134 -2.35 -1.12 17.25
C PHE A 134 -0.99 -1.31 17.92
N ARG A 135 -0.15 -0.27 17.99
CA ARG A 135 1.25 -0.37 18.45
C ARG A 135 1.99 -1.54 17.78
N CYS A 136 1.77 -1.68 16.47
CA CYS A 136 2.37 -2.74 15.66
C CYS A 136 3.86 -2.48 15.43
N VAL A 137 4.63 -3.56 15.33
CA VAL A 137 6.06 -3.57 14.97
C VAL A 137 6.25 -4.24 13.61
N PRO A 138 7.30 -3.91 12.84
CA PRO A 138 8.41 -3.01 13.16
C PRO A 138 8.02 -1.53 13.19
N ASP A 139 8.72 -0.71 13.98
CA ASP A 139 8.42 0.72 14.14
C ASP A 139 9.66 1.58 14.43
N ASP A 140 9.74 2.75 13.80
CA ASP A 140 10.88 3.67 13.94
C ASP A 140 11.01 4.34 15.31
N THR A 141 10.01 4.25 16.17
CA THR A 141 10.09 4.74 17.55
C THR A 141 10.70 3.72 18.53
N VAL A 142 11.01 2.51 18.04
CA VAL A 142 11.52 1.38 18.83
C VAL A 142 12.91 0.99 18.36
N HIS A 143 13.94 1.42 19.07
CA HIS A 143 15.34 1.18 18.70
C HIS A 143 16.00 0.02 19.47
N THR A 144 15.38 -0.51 20.54
CA THR A 144 15.93 -1.59 21.39
C THR A 144 14.92 -2.68 21.72
N PHE A 145 15.37 -3.87 22.12
CA PHE A 145 14.51 -4.96 22.58
C PHE A 145 13.77 -4.62 23.88
N GLU A 146 14.36 -3.78 24.73
CA GLU A 146 13.70 -3.26 25.92
C GLU A 146 12.54 -2.32 25.55
N GLN A 147 12.75 -1.41 24.60
CA GLN A 147 11.69 -0.55 24.07
C GLN A 147 10.59 -1.38 23.39
N HIS A 148 10.96 -2.40 22.61
CA HIS A 148 10.01 -3.31 21.97
C HIS A 148 9.05 -3.94 22.98
N ARG A 149 9.59 -4.51 24.06
CA ARG A 149 8.79 -5.17 25.11
C ARG A 149 7.83 -4.23 25.83
N ARG A 150 8.15 -2.93 25.90
CA ARG A 150 7.26 -1.90 26.48
C ARG A 150 6.24 -1.38 25.48
N PHE A 151 6.60 -1.35 24.20
CA PHE A 151 5.78 -0.79 23.14
C PHE A 151 4.65 -1.74 22.72
N VAL A 152 4.98 -3.01 22.49
CA VAL A 152 4.00 -4.03 22.06
C VAL A 152 3.04 -4.36 23.22
N PRO A 153 1.72 -4.38 22.99
CA PRO A 153 0.75 -4.78 24.00
C PRO A 153 1.00 -6.20 24.52
N ASP A 154 0.71 -6.45 25.81
CA ASP A 154 0.82 -7.78 26.40
C ASP A 154 -0.15 -8.76 25.68
N PRO A 155 0.38 -9.78 24.97
CA PRO A 155 -0.45 -10.71 24.20
C PRO A 155 -1.44 -11.50 25.06
N SER A 156 -1.20 -11.61 26.37
CA SER A 156 -2.09 -12.29 27.31
C SER A 156 -3.35 -11.48 27.59
N LYS A 157 -3.30 -10.16 27.37
CA LYS A 157 -4.39 -9.21 27.67
C LYS A 157 -5.06 -8.71 26.40
N ILE A 158 -4.26 -8.44 25.38
CA ILE A 158 -4.71 -7.87 24.11
C ILE A 158 -4.23 -8.80 23.00
N PRO A 159 -5.13 -9.51 22.30
CA PRO A 159 -4.74 -10.36 21.19
C PRO A 159 -4.09 -9.55 20.07
N HIS A 160 -3.24 -10.19 19.29
CA HIS A 160 -2.58 -9.54 18.16
C HIS A 160 -3.59 -8.92 17.18
N GLY A 161 -3.27 -7.75 16.63
CA GLY A 161 -4.11 -7.02 15.69
C GLY A 161 -5.31 -6.30 16.31
N HIS A 162 -5.48 -6.33 17.63
CA HIS A 162 -6.53 -5.58 18.33
C HIS A 162 -6.03 -4.19 18.73
N ILE A 163 -6.97 -3.31 19.09
CA ILE A 163 -6.66 -1.97 19.58
C ILE A 163 -5.80 -2.07 20.85
N ALA A 164 -4.65 -1.41 20.83
CA ALA A 164 -3.64 -1.47 21.88
C ALA A 164 -4.09 -0.79 23.19
N ASP A 165 -4.99 0.17 23.09
CA ASP A 165 -5.57 0.87 24.24
C ASP A 165 -7.02 0.40 24.49
N PRO A 166 -7.27 -0.39 25.55
CA PRO A 166 -8.60 -0.89 25.85
C PRO A 166 -9.56 0.20 26.36
N GLU A 167 -9.07 1.40 26.71
CA GLU A 167 -9.89 2.53 27.18
C GLU A 167 -10.40 3.40 26.01
N LEU A 168 -9.92 3.17 24.78
CA LEU A 168 -10.38 3.92 23.61
C LEU A 168 -11.81 3.52 23.22
N HIS A 169 -12.64 4.52 22.93
CA HIS A 169 -14.05 4.30 22.59
C HIS A 169 -14.23 4.03 21.09
N GLY A 170 -15.25 3.23 20.75
CA GLY A 170 -15.52 2.81 19.37
C GLY A 170 -15.71 3.97 18.38
N GLN A 171 -16.28 5.10 18.81
CA GLN A 171 -16.45 6.28 17.95
C GLN A 171 -15.11 6.92 17.56
N ASP A 172 -14.19 7.05 18.51
CA ASP A 172 -12.85 7.61 18.26
C ASP A 172 -12.01 6.64 17.42
N ILE A 173 -12.12 5.33 17.67
CA ILE A 173 -11.47 4.30 16.86
C ILE A 173 -11.94 4.39 15.42
N MET A 174 -13.26 4.41 15.18
CA MET A 174 -13.80 4.50 13.82
C MET A 174 -13.39 5.81 13.13
N LYS A 175 -13.36 6.92 13.86
CA LYS A 175 -12.92 8.21 13.31
C LYS A 175 -11.48 8.17 12.82
N GLU A 176 -10.56 7.59 13.60
CA GLU A 176 -9.15 7.47 13.22
C GLU A 176 -8.96 6.46 12.09
N LEU A 177 -9.61 5.30 12.17
CA LEU A 177 -9.49 4.25 11.14
C LEU A 177 -10.12 4.66 9.81
N LYS A 178 -11.14 5.53 9.81
CA LYS A 178 -11.74 6.08 8.58
C LYS A 178 -10.76 6.95 7.79
N ALA A 179 -9.70 7.46 8.42
CA ALA A 179 -8.65 8.21 7.73
C ALA A 179 -7.60 7.31 7.05
N VAL A 180 -7.59 6.00 7.35
CA VAL A 180 -6.68 5.04 6.69
C VAL A 180 -7.12 4.84 5.24
N ARG A 181 -6.17 4.89 4.32
CA ARG A 181 -6.43 4.72 2.88
C ARG A 181 -5.49 3.71 2.25
N GLY A 182 -6.04 2.68 1.61
CA GLY A 182 -5.24 1.62 1.01
C GLY A 182 -4.35 0.92 2.03
N HIS A 183 -3.16 0.51 1.61
CA HIS A 183 -2.27 -0.36 2.40
C HIS A 183 -0.83 0.13 2.49
N LEU A 184 -0.52 1.30 1.89
CA LEU A 184 0.82 1.86 2.00
C LEU A 184 1.14 2.23 3.44
N VAL A 185 2.35 1.87 3.88
CA VAL A 185 2.96 2.29 5.13
C VAL A 185 4.43 2.61 4.87
N GLN A 186 5.00 3.53 5.64
CA GLN A 186 6.44 3.77 5.60
C GLN A 186 7.19 2.56 6.17
N PHE A 187 8.19 2.10 5.43
CA PHE A 187 9.08 1.07 5.92
C PHE A 187 9.99 1.65 7.03
N PRO A 188 10.04 1.04 8.23
CA PRO A 188 10.80 1.56 9.35
C PRO A 188 12.28 1.17 9.25
N TYR A 189 13.16 2.15 9.03
CA TYR A 189 14.61 1.96 8.91
C TYR A 189 15.35 1.99 10.26
N ASN A 190 14.74 2.55 11.29
CA ASN A 190 15.33 2.75 12.62
C ASN A 190 14.90 1.69 13.63
N TYR A 191 14.02 0.76 13.25
CA TYR A 191 13.58 -0.31 14.12
C TYR A 191 14.75 -1.19 14.56
N LEU A 192 14.93 -1.34 15.88
CA LEU A 192 16.02 -2.11 16.52
C LEU A 192 17.43 -1.70 16.06
N LYS A 193 17.64 -0.47 15.58
CA LYS A 193 18.95 -0.02 15.07
C LYS A 193 20.07 -0.01 16.11
N ASP A 194 19.71 0.06 17.40
CA ASP A 194 20.68 0.06 18.51
C ASP A 194 20.96 -1.37 19.01
N GLU A 195 20.35 -2.39 18.38
CA GLU A 195 20.53 -3.80 18.71
C GLU A 195 21.37 -4.54 17.67
N LYS A 196 22.13 -5.52 18.14
CA LYS A 196 22.86 -6.43 17.24
C LYS A 196 21.94 -7.56 16.80
N MET A 197 21.29 -7.37 15.66
CA MET A 197 20.33 -8.34 15.07
C MET A 197 20.97 -9.70 14.72
N LEU A 198 22.29 -9.73 14.52
CA LEU A 198 23.10 -10.94 14.34
C LEU A 198 23.50 -11.65 15.66
N GLY A 199 22.80 -11.39 16.77
CA GLY A 199 23.15 -11.83 18.13
C GLY A 199 23.46 -13.34 18.31
N SER A 200 23.95 -13.69 19.51
CA SER A 200 24.68 -14.93 19.91
C SER A 200 24.37 -16.24 19.18
N LEU A 201 23.11 -16.49 18.79
CA LEU A 201 22.70 -17.71 18.10
C LEU A 201 23.57 -17.99 16.87
N ILE A 202 23.76 -17.04 15.93
CA ILE A 202 24.54 -17.33 14.71
C ILE A 202 26.03 -17.56 15.02
N ARG A 203 26.55 -16.90 16.07
CA ARG A 203 27.92 -17.10 16.56
C ARG A 203 28.11 -18.48 17.20
N GLU A 204 27.09 -19.00 17.87
CA GLU A 204 27.12 -20.28 18.57
C GLU A 204 26.72 -21.46 17.66
N THR A 205 25.87 -21.24 16.66
CA THR A 205 25.29 -22.30 15.81
C THR A 205 26.01 -22.51 14.47
N VAL A 206 27.15 -21.86 14.22
CA VAL A 206 27.99 -21.99 12.99
C VAL A 206 27.15 -21.97 11.71
N THR A 207 26.08 -21.18 11.70
CA THR A 207 25.10 -21.19 10.62
C THR A 207 25.66 -20.37 9.45
N PRO A 208 25.82 -20.94 8.24
CA PRO A 208 26.40 -20.22 7.12
C PRO A 208 25.60 -18.97 6.79
N MET A 209 26.26 -17.82 6.66
CA MET A 209 25.58 -16.56 6.30
C MET A 209 24.81 -16.65 4.98
N THR A 210 25.19 -17.58 4.10
CA THR A 210 24.51 -17.87 2.82
C THR A 210 23.06 -18.32 2.97
N ILE A 211 22.60 -18.74 4.16
CA ILE A 211 21.17 -19.03 4.33
C ILE A 211 20.33 -17.76 4.54
N PHE A 212 20.97 -16.61 4.78
CA PHE A 212 20.32 -15.34 5.09
C PHE A 212 20.53 -14.27 3.99
N THR A 213 21.24 -14.59 2.91
CA THR A 213 21.57 -13.70 1.78
C THR A 213 21.26 -14.39 0.46
#